data_AF-A0A7V9KEF8-F1
#
_entry.id   AF-A0A7V9KEF8-F1
#
_cell.length_a   1.000
_cell.length_b   1.000
_cell.length_c   1.000
_cell.angle_alpha   90.00
_cell.angle_beta   90.00
_cell.angle_gamma   90.00
#
_symmetry.space_group_name_H-M   'P 1'
#
loop_
_entity.id
_entity.type
_entity.pdbx_description
1 polymer ?
#
loop_
_entity_poly.entity_id
_entity_poly.type
_entity_poly.pdbx_seq_one_letter_code
_entity_poly.pdbx_strand_id
1 'polypeptide(L)'
;GGLYGVAIGGLFAGESMFHRETDASKVALVGLAERLDVDGLLDVQWRTPHLESLGAISVARVTYLERLRAALSRPLPLAFEG
;
A
#
# COMPACT_ATOMS: atom_id res chain seq x y z
N GLY A 1 14.47 -6.50 -3.51
CA GLY A 1 13.26 -6.04 -4.21
C GLY A 1 12.74 -4.82 -3.48
N GLY A 2 11.78 -4.12 -4.04
CA GLY A 2 11.27 -2.90 -3.45
C GLY A 2 10.06 -2.39 -4.21
N LEU A 3 9.44 -1.37 -3.65
CA LEU A 3 8.35 -0.64 -4.26
C LEU A 3 8.55 0.84 -3.95
N TYR A 4 8.08 1.70 -4.84
CA TYR A 4 8.04 3.14 -4.59
C TYR A 4 6.65 3.66 -4.92
N GLY A 5 6.32 4.79 -4.33
CA GLY A 5 4.98 5.33 -4.37
C GLY A 5 4.88 6.68 -3.71
N VAL A 6 3.64 7.15 -3.59
CA VAL A 6 3.30 8.42 -2.96
C VAL A 6 2.60 8.14 -1.64
N ALA A 7 3.09 8.77 -0.56
CA ALA A 7 2.47 8.71 0.75
C ALA A 7 1.80 10.05 1.08
N ILE A 8 0.51 10.03 1.44
CA ILE A 8 -0.27 11.23 1.80
C ILE A 8 -1.19 10.87 2.97
N GLY A 9 -0.95 11.45 4.14
CA GLY A 9 -1.66 11.05 5.35
C GLY A 9 -1.53 9.54 5.59
N GLY A 10 -2.64 8.85 5.86
CA GLY A 10 -2.69 7.40 5.99
C GLY A 10 -2.74 6.60 4.69
N LEU A 11 -2.62 7.24 3.51
CA LEU A 11 -2.56 6.57 2.21
C LEU A 11 -1.10 6.33 1.79
N PHE A 12 -0.83 5.14 1.26
CA PHE A 12 0.30 4.88 0.38
C PHE A 12 -0.22 4.34 -0.97
N ALA A 13 0.11 5.03 -2.07
CA ALA A 13 -0.19 4.59 -3.43
C ALA A 13 1.09 4.07 -4.09
N GLY A 14 1.17 2.77 -4.34
CA GLY A 14 2.31 2.13 -4.99
C GLY A 14 2.29 2.34 -6.50
N GLU A 15 3.29 3.04 -7.04
CA GLU A 15 3.43 3.32 -8.47
C GLU A 15 4.11 2.16 -9.22
N SER A 16 5.09 1.51 -8.59
CA SER A 16 5.77 0.37 -9.19
C SER A 16 6.48 -0.50 -8.17
N MET A 17 6.73 -1.75 -8.55
CA MET A 17 7.49 -2.74 -7.78
C MET A 17 8.63 -3.28 -8.64
N PHE A 18 9.80 -3.47 -8.05
CA PHE A 18 10.97 -4.06 -8.69
C PHE A 18 11.55 -5.19 -7.84
N HIS A 19 12.14 -6.18 -8.49
CA HIS A 19 12.84 -7.26 -7.80
C HIS A 19 14.06 -7.70 -8.61
N ARG A 20 15.18 -7.98 -7.93
CA ARG A 20 16.39 -8.57 -8.51
C ARG A 20 16.56 -10.04 -8.15
N GLU A 21 15.86 -10.49 -7.12
CA GLU A 21 15.74 -11.90 -6.71
C GLU A 21 14.27 -12.20 -6.45
N THR A 22 13.88 -13.45 -6.70
CA THR A 22 12.53 -13.97 -6.42
C THR A 22 12.13 -13.65 -4.97
N ASP A 23 10.86 -13.29 -4.74
CA ASP A 23 10.26 -12.96 -3.43
C ASP A 23 10.70 -11.66 -2.74
N ALA A 24 11.72 -10.96 -3.23
CA ALA A 24 12.19 -9.76 -2.56
C ALA A 24 11.20 -8.57 -2.62
N SER A 25 10.21 -8.60 -3.53
CA SER A 25 9.08 -7.67 -3.59
C SER A 25 7.97 -8.00 -2.56
N LYS A 26 7.85 -9.26 -2.11
CA LYS A 26 6.88 -9.66 -1.08
C LYS A 26 7.23 -9.05 0.27
N VAL A 27 8.50 -9.18 0.67
CA VAL A 27 9.01 -8.62 1.94
C VAL A 27 8.85 -7.11 1.97
N ALA A 28 9.09 -6.43 0.85
CA ALA A 28 8.89 -4.99 0.73
C ALA A 28 7.41 -4.58 0.90
N LEU A 29 6.48 -5.32 0.31
CA LEU A 29 5.05 -5.03 0.43
C LEU A 29 4.53 -5.28 1.86
N VAL A 30 4.91 -6.41 2.47
CA VAL A 30 4.53 -6.73 3.86
C VAL A 30 5.11 -5.69 4.81
N GLY A 31 6.41 -5.38 4.69
CA GLY A 31 7.05 -4.39 5.54
C GLY A 31 6.49 -2.97 5.35
N LEU A 32 5.95 -2.65 4.17
CA LEU A 32 5.22 -1.40 3.96
C LEU A 32 3.84 -1.44 4.64
N ALA A 33 3.10 -2.53 4.50
CA ALA A 33 1.80 -2.69 5.14
C ALA A 33 1.90 -2.60 6.68
N GLU A 34 2.97 -3.14 7.27
CA GLU A 34 3.26 -3.02 8.71
C GLU A 34 3.61 -1.59 9.16
N ARG A 35 4.09 -0.74 8.24
CA ARG A 35 4.43 0.67 8.51
C ARG A 35 3.24 1.60 8.34
N LEU A 36 2.20 1.14 7.66
CA LEU A 36 0.91 1.80 7.67
C LEU A 36 0.18 1.45 8.97
N ASP A 37 -0.58 2.41 9.48
CA ASP A 37 -1.48 2.16 10.59
C ASP A 37 -2.53 1.10 10.20
N VAL A 38 -3.17 0.44 11.18
CA VAL A 38 -4.19 -0.61 10.94
C VAL A 38 -5.38 -0.11 10.11
N ASP A 39 -5.61 1.20 10.13
CA ASP A 39 -6.63 1.90 9.35
C ASP A 39 -6.07 2.61 8.10
N GLY A 40 -4.79 2.41 7.80
CA GLY A 40 -4.12 2.94 6.62
C GLY A 40 -4.61 2.27 5.34
N LEU A 41 -4.41 2.95 4.21
CA LEU A 41 -4.80 2.45 2.90
C LEU A 41 -3.54 2.23 2.06
N LEU A 42 -3.30 0.98 1.65
CA LEU A 42 -2.32 0.64 0.64
C LEU A 42 -3.02 0.39 -0.70
N ASP A 43 -2.82 1.31 -1.65
CA ASP A 43 -3.30 1.17 -3.02
C ASP A 43 -2.20 0.58 -3.89
N VAL A 44 -2.46 -0.60 -4.44
CA VAL A 44 -1.53 -1.34 -5.31
C VAL A 44 -1.80 -1.13 -6.81
N GLN A 45 -2.74 -0.24 -7.16
CA GLN A 45 -3.19 0.18 -8.50
C GLN A 45 -3.71 -0.95 -9.43
N TRP A 46 -2.91 -2.00 -9.63
CA TRP A 46 -3.21 -3.15 -10.48
C TRP A 46 -3.23 -4.43 -9.69
N ARG A 47 -4.37 -5.12 -9.73
CA ARG A 47 -4.49 -6.45 -9.14
C ARG A 47 -3.70 -7.45 -9.98
N THR A 48 -2.83 -8.20 -9.32
CA THR A 48 -2.18 -9.39 -9.89
C THR A 48 -2.44 -10.58 -8.96
N PRO A 49 -2.45 -11.82 -9.46
CA PRO A 49 -2.57 -13.00 -8.60
C PRO A 49 -1.53 -13.04 -7.47
N HIS A 50 -0.35 -12.48 -7.74
CA HIS A 50 0.70 -12.30 -6.75
C HIS A 50 0.26 -11.39 -5.60
N LEU A 51 -0.31 -10.23 -5.88
CA LEU A 51 -0.81 -9.30 -4.87
C LEU A 51 -2.00 -9.87 -4.09
N GLU A 52 -2.89 -10.61 -4.76
CA GLU A 52 -4.00 -11.30 -4.09
C GLU A 52 -3.50 -12.33 -3.07
N SER A 53 -2.44 -13.08 -3.40
CA SER A 53 -1.82 -14.04 -2.46
C SER A 53 -1.22 -13.37 -1.22
N LEU A 54 -0.95 -12.06 -1.29
CA LEU A 54 -0.45 -11.23 -0.18
C LEU A 54 -1.58 -10.50 0.56
N GLY A 55 -2.85 -10.78 0.23
CA GLY A 55 -4.02 -10.20 0.89
C GLY A 55 -4.64 -9.01 0.17
N ALA A 56 -4.18 -8.63 -1.03
CA ALA A 56 -4.81 -7.55 -1.78
C ALA A 56 -6.22 -7.94 -2.26
N ILE A 57 -7.20 -7.11 -1.90
CA ILE A 57 -8.60 -7.30 -2.28
C ILE A 57 -9.03 -6.23 -3.27
N SER A 58 -9.93 -6.59 -4.19
CA SER A 58 -10.70 -5.60 -4.93
C SER A 58 -11.91 -5.18 -4.11
N VAL A 59 -12.16 -3.88 -4.06
CA VAL A 59 -13.35 -3.30 -3.44
C VAL A 59 -14.13 -2.50 -4.48
N ALA A 60 -15.42 -2.28 -4.22
CA ALA A 60 -16.21 -1.38 -5.05
C ALA A 60 -15.62 0.04 -4.99
N ARG A 61 -15.70 0.79 -6.10
CA ARG A 61 -15.18 2.16 -6.20
C ARG A 61 -15.70 3.06 -5.08
N VAL A 62 -16.97 2.94 -4.71
CA VAL A 62 -17.57 3.73 -3.63
C VAL A 62 -16.87 3.45 -2.30
N THR A 63 -16.69 2.18 -1.94
CA THR A 63 -15.97 1.75 -0.74
C THR A 63 -14.52 2.22 -0.75
N TYR A 64 -13.84 2.16 -1.90
CA TYR A 64 -12.48 2.69 -2.03
C TYR A 64 -12.45 4.19 -1.73
N LEU A 65 -13.34 4.98 -2.31
CA LEU A 65 -13.37 6.44 -2.12
C LEU A 65 -13.69 6.83 -0.67
N GLU A 66 -14.53 6.06 0.02
CA GLU A 66 -14.81 6.24 1.45
C GLU A 66 -13.56 6.00 2.30
N ARG A 67 -12.88 4.87 2.07
CA ARG A 67 -11.63 4.54 2.76
C ARG A 67 -10.52 5.53 2.45
N LEU A 68 -10.42 5.97 1.20
CA LEU A 68 -9.45 6.97 0.75
C LEU A 68 -9.64 8.28 1.51
N ARG A 69 -10.86 8.79 1.62
CA ARG A 69 -11.15 10.01 2.39
C ARG A 69 -10.75 9.87 3.85
N ALA A 70 -11.07 8.72 4.47
CA ALA A 70 -10.67 8.44 5.83
C ALA A 70 -9.14 8.42 5.99
N ALA A 71 -8.44 7.70 5.11
CA ALA A 71 -6.97 7.61 5.12
C ALA A 71 -6.31 8.98 4.96
N LEU A 72 -6.79 9.81 4.02
CA LEU A 72 -6.24 11.16 3.78
C LEU A 72 -6.42 12.13 4.96
N SER A 73 -7.39 11.87 5.85
CA SER A 73 -7.59 12.68 7.06
C SER A 73 -6.65 12.30 8.23
N ARG A 74 -5.88 11.22 8.09
CA ARG A 74 -4.90 10.77 9.10
C ARG A 74 -3.55 11.46 8.90
N PRO A 75 -2.75 11.60 9.97
CA PRO A 75 -1.35 12.03 9.83
C PRO A 75 -0.56 11.03 8.99
N LEU A 76 0.53 11.51 8.38
CA LEU A 76 1.51 10.64 7.75
C LEU A 76 2.16 9.74 8.82
N PRO A 77 2.26 8.42 8.62
CA PRO A 77 3.00 7.57 9.55
C PRO A 77 4.42 8.07 9.76
N LEU A 78 4.90 8.06 11.00
CA LEU A 78 6.26 8.48 11.36
C LEU A 78 7.35 7.77 10.54
N ALA A 79 7.08 6.53 10.10
CA ALA A 79 7.98 5.76 9.24
C ALA A 79 8.23 6.40 7.86
N PHE A 80 7.40 7.36 7.46
CA PHE A 80 7.54 8.13 6.22
C PHE A 80 7.86 9.62 6.48
N GLU A 81 7.93 10.04 7.74
CA GLU A 81 8.49 11.35 8.10
C GLU A 81 10.01 11.26 7.97
N GLY A 82 10.58 12.16 7.15
CA GLY A 82 12.01 12.19 6.82
C GLY A 82 12.91 12.71 7.93
#